data_AF-A0A848YCW9-F1
#
_entry.id   AF-A0A848YCW9-F1
#
_cell.length_a   1.000
_cell.length_b   1.000
_cell.length_c   1.000
_cell.angle_alpha   90.00
_cell.angle_beta   90.00
_cell.angle_gamma   90.00
#
_symmetry.space_group_name_H-M   'P 1'
#
loop_
_entity.id
_entity.type
_entity.pdbx_description
1 polymer ?
#
loop_
_entity_poly.entity_id
_entity_poly.type
_entity_poly.pdbx_seq_one_letter_code
_entity_poly.pdbx_strand_id
1 'polypeptide(L)'
;ADQLVPTDELFRAMQKGTIDAVQSDDATMASPVDINVFGGYFPFSTRYSLDLPVLFKYYGLNEIWSEAYGEVENVEWLSAGAWDPCHIFTKDPIRSLADMKGKRVFGVPTAGRFLSRYGLVPVTVPWEDVETAIQTGDLDGVAWCGFTEAYEVGWADVCNYALLNNVTGAWCGSYFANSESWKKVPAHLQELFMMSIDQSHYYRQVWYWGGEAKLRVNGKKMELTTIPAQEWDQVVKDSAEFWDELASASPRAAKVVQIFKDYSAVMEKVGVPYRYSLAQRLSLSDPGAHKLRGFFMRFGFPPGLLRSGHAASRQPARTLVGLRPDRCGFRS
;
A
#
# COMPACT_ATOMS: atom_id res chain seq x y z
N ALA A 1 16.35 13.99 2.50
CA ALA A 1 15.93 15.28 3.11
C ALA A 1 17.07 15.76 4.00
N ASP A 2 16.94 16.86 4.75
CA ASP A 2 17.89 17.28 5.81
C ASP A 2 19.24 17.90 5.40
N GLN A 3 19.64 17.86 4.13
CA GLN A 3 20.90 18.50 3.67
C GLN A 3 20.83 20.02 3.62
N LEU A 4 19.71 20.57 3.11
CA LEU A 4 19.51 22.02 3.01
C LEU A 4 18.75 22.58 4.23
N VAL A 5 17.70 21.86 4.63
CA VAL A 5 16.87 22.14 5.80
C VAL A 5 16.37 20.83 6.39
N PRO A 6 16.12 20.76 7.71
CA PRO A 6 15.42 19.65 8.35
C PRO A 6 14.08 19.32 7.70
N THR A 7 13.67 18.06 7.77
CA THR A 7 12.44 17.53 7.15
C THR A 7 11.18 18.25 7.63
N ASP A 8 11.10 18.62 8.90
CA ASP A 8 9.98 19.37 9.49
C ASP A 8 9.94 20.84 9.05
N GLU A 9 11.05 21.37 8.52
CA GLU A 9 11.12 22.70 7.91
C GLU A 9 10.92 22.69 6.38
N LEU A 10 10.97 21.51 5.75
CA LEU A 10 11.02 21.33 4.30
C LEU A 10 9.87 22.01 3.56
N PHE A 11 8.63 21.83 4.05
CA PHE A 11 7.45 22.49 3.46
C PHE A 11 7.60 24.01 3.46
N ARG A 12 8.00 24.57 4.61
CA ARG A 12 8.10 26.03 4.81
C ARG A 12 9.27 26.62 4.03
N ALA A 13 10.38 25.90 3.90
CA ALA A 13 11.51 26.32 3.09
C ALA A 13 11.12 26.43 1.61
N MET A 14 10.38 25.44 1.09
CA MET A 14 9.82 25.50 -0.26
C MET A 14 8.81 26.64 -0.41
N GLN A 15 7.85 26.74 0.51
CA GLN A 15 6.83 27.78 0.47
C GLN A 15 7.43 29.20 0.46
N LYS A 16 8.52 29.44 1.20
CA LYS A 16 9.25 30.71 1.23
C LYS A 16 10.14 30.96 0.00
N GLY A 17 10.31 29.97 -0.87
CA GLY A 17 11.22 30.03 -2.02
C GLY A 17 12.71 29.93 -1.64
N THR A 18 13.03 29.39 -0.46
CA THR A 18 14.41 29.02 -0.10
C THR A 18 14.83 27.77 -0.86
N ILE A 19 13.87 26.87 -1.14
CA ILE A 19 14.01 25.70 -2.02
C ILE A 19 12.99 25.84 -3.14
N ASP A 20 13.40 25.69 -4.40
CA ASP A 20 12.49 25.90 -5.53
C ASP A 20 11.50 24.74 -5.74
N ALA A 21 11.92 23.51 -5.44
CA ALA A 21 11.12 22.30 -5.65
C ALA A 21 11.46 21.20 -4.65
N VAL A 22 10.47 20.36 -4.33
CA VAL A 22 10.58 19.26 -3.36
C VAL A 22 9.95 17.99 -3.94
N GLN A 23 10.59 16.85 -3.69
CA GLN A 23 10.00 15.53 -3.84
C GLN A 23 9.84 14.92 -2.45
N SER A 24 8.61 14.67 -2.01
CA SER A 24 8.30 14.14 -0.66
C SER A 24 6.88 13.57 -0.63
N ASP A 25 6.54 12.78 0.40
CA ASP A 25 5.15 12.61 0.79
C ASP A 25 4.65 13.77 1.65
N ASP A 26 3.32 13.90 1.65
CA ASP A 26 2.58 14.92 2.36
C ASP A 26 2.65 14.73 3.89
N ALA A 27 2.68 13.48 4.36
CA ALA A 27 2.60 13.14 5.78
C ALA A 27 3.93 13.43 6.50
N THR A 28 5.05 12.96 5.96
CA THR A 28 6.38 13.15 6.57
C THR A 28 6.84 14.61 6.53
N MET A 29 6.54 15.33 5.44
CA MET A 29 6.78 16.77 5.34
C MET A 29 5.78 17.62 6.16
N ALA A 30 4.78 16.98 6.78
CA ALA A 30 3.73 17.64 7.57
C ALA A 30 3.05 18.80 6.82
N SER A 31 2.74 18.58 5.54
CA SER A 31 2.09 19.59 4.70
C SER A 31 0.82 20.12 5.37
N PRO A 32 0.56 21.44 5.36
CA PRO A 32 -0.60 22.05 6.01
C PRO A 32 -1.87 21.91 5.17
N VAL A 33 -2.15 20.70 4.69
CA VAL A 33 -3.37 20.34 3.94
C VAL A 33 -4.11 19.24 4.69
N ASP A 34 -5.45 19.26 4.62
CA ASP A 34 -6.33 18.33 5.34
C ASP A 34 -6.33 16.90 4.78
N ILE A 35 -5.57 16.67 3.71
CA ILE A 35 -5.35 15.36 3.08
C ILE A 35 -3.95 14.80 3.32
N ASN A 36 -3.11 15.46 4.12
CA ASN A 36 -1.70 15.08 4.27
C ASN A 36 -1.50 13.64 4.77
N VAL A 37 -2.42 13.14 5.60
CA VAL A 37 -2.38 11.78 6.16
C VAL A 37 -2.48 10.68 5.11
N PHE A 38 -2.94 10.98 3.90
CA PHE A 38 -3.04 10.01 2.80
C PHE A 38 -1.75 9.93 1.98
N GLY A 39 -0.83 10.89 2.17
CA GLY A 39 0.54 10.81 1.69
C GLY A 39 1.34 9.72 2.41
N GLY A 40 2.35 9.22 1.72
CA GLY A 40 3.22 8.17 2.19
C GLY A 40 2.52 6.82 2.25
N TYR A 41 2.60 6.13 3.38
CA TYR A 41 1.97 4.83 3.56
C TYR A 41 0.61 4.95 4.25
N PHE A 42 -0.44 5.17 3.47
CA PHE A 42 -1.81 5.02 3.96
C PHE A 42 -2.18 3.52 4.05
N PRO A 43 -2.49 2.96 5.26
CA PRO A 43 -2.64 1.53 5.44
C PRO A 43 -3.69 0.88 4.52
N PHE A 44 -3.25 -0.13 3.76
CA PHE A 44 -4.03 -0.96 2.84
C PHE A 44 -4.78 -0.20 1.74
N SER A 45 -4.38 1.04 1.45
CA SER A 45 -5.02 1.88 0.42
C SER A 45 -4.81 1.36 -1.00
N THR A 46 -3.65 0.75 -1.24
CA THR A 46 -3.26 0.15 -2.52
C THR A 46 -2.74 -1.26 -2.31
N ARG A 47 -2.97 -2.13 -3.31
CA ARG A 47 -2.39 -3.47 -3.38
C ARG A 47 -1.20 -3.50 -4.33
N TYR A 48 -1.30 -2.78 -5.44
CA TYR A 48 -0.26 -2.68 -6.46
C TYR A 48 0.14 -1.23 -6.67
N SER A 49 1.37 -1.01 -7.11
CA SER A 49 1.91 0.32 -7.42
C SER A 49 1.17 1.03 -8.54
N LEU A 50 0.54 0.31 -9.46
CA LEU A 50 -0.31 0.90 -10.51
C LEU A 50 -1.67 1.40 -10.00
N ASP A 51 -2.11 0.97 -8.81
CA ASP A 51 -3.38 1.43 -8.24
C ASP A 51 -3.33 2.95 -8.02
N LEU A 52 -2.18 3.49 -7.59
CA LEU A 52 -2.03 4.89 -7.27
C LEU A 52 -2.19 5.84 -8.48
N PRO A 53 -1.43 5.71 -9.59
CA PRO A 53 -1.68 6.57 -10.76
C PRO A 53 -3.08 6.35 -11.35
N VAL A 54 -3.69 5.17 -11.20
CA VAL A 54 -5.10 4.94 -11.60
C VAL A 54 -6.06 5.74 -10.73
N LEU A 55 -5.85 5.78 -9.41
CA LEU A 55 -6.67 6.55 -8.48
C LEU A 55 -6.60 8.05 -8.75
N PHE A 56 -5.39 8.57 -9.01
CA PHE A 56 -5.20 9.97 -9.42
C PHE A 56 -5.86 10.28 -10.75
N LYS A 57 -5.69 9.42 -11.76
CA LYS A 57 -6.19 9.68 -13.12
C LYS A 57 -7.69 9.47 -13.30
N TYR A 58 -8.27 8.45 -12.66
CA TYR A 58 -9.63 7.98 -12.97
C TYR A 58 -10.61 8.09 -11.81
N TYR A 59 -10.14 8.28 -10.58
CA TYR A 59 -10.99 8.29 -9.39
C TYR A 59 -11.02 9.64 -8.67
N GLY A 60 -10.37 10.66 -9.23
CA GLY A 60 -10.54 12.04 -8.77
C GLY A 60 -9.53 12.50 -7.72
N LEU A 61 -8.49 11.71 -7.41
CA LEU A 61 -7.48 12.16 -6.42
C LEU A 61 -6.63 13.32 -6.96
N ASN A 62 -6.42 13.40 -8.28
CA ASN A 62 -5.65 14.50 -8.88
C ASN A 62 -6.32 15.85 -8.60
N GLU A 63 -7.63 15.95 -8.81
CA GLU A 63 -8.40 17.17 -8.54
C GLU A 63 -8.41 17.51 -7.06
N ILE A 64 -8.51 16.51 -6.18
CA ILE A 64 -8.50 16.72 -4.73
C ILE A 64 -7.13 17.25 -4.25
N TRP A 65 -6.03 16.70 -4.76
CA TRP A 65 -4.68 17.18 -4.42
C TRP A 65 -4.43 18.57 -4.98
N SER A 66 -4.78 18.83 -6.25
CA SER A 66 -4.69 20.16 -6.85
C SER A 66 -5.50 21.20 -6.08
N GLU A 67 -6.73 20.87 -5.66
CA GLU A 67 -7.57 21.76 -4.85
C GLU A 67 -6.94 22.05 -3.49
N ALA A 68 -6.52 21.01 -2.76
CA ALA A 68 -5.97 21.16 -1.42
C ALA A 68 -4.68 21.97 -1.39
N TYR A 69 -3.78 21.74 -2.34
CA TYR A 69 -2.53 22.51 -2.44
C TYR A 69 -2.74 23.89 -3.07
N GLY A 70 -3.74 24.06 -3.94
CA GLY A 70 -4.08 25.37 -4.52
C GLY A 70 -4.65 26.37 -3.50
N GLU A 71 -5.12 25.89 -2.35
CA GLU A 71 -5.50 26.71 -1.19
C GLU A 71 -4.28 27.18 -0.36
N VAL A 72 -3.09 26.62 -0.62
CA VAL A 72 -1.87 26.98 0.10
C VAL A 72 -1.07 27.98 -0.71
N GLU A 73 -0.83 29.16 -0.14
CA GLU A 73 -0.06 30.21 -0.81
C GLU A 73 1.36 29.74 -1.17
N ASN A 74 1.79 30.12 -2.37
CA ASN A 74 3.14 29.93 -2.91
C ASN A 74 3.60 28.47 -3.07
N VAL A 75 2.67 27.53 -3.22
CA VAL A 75 2.97 26.13 -3.50
C VAL A 75 2.20 25.65 -4.74
N GLU A 76 2.91 24.96 -5.62
CA GLU A 76 2.34 24.19 -6.73
C GLU A 76 2.53 22.71 -6.42
N TRP A 77 1.44 21.95 -6.42
CA TRP A 77 1.51 20.50 -6.49
C TRP A 77 1.53 20.08 -7.96
N LEU A 78 2.56 19.34 -8.36
CA LEU A 78 2.81 19.03 -9.77
C LEU A 78 2.28 17.65 -10.14
N SER A 79 2.54 16.64 -9.32
CA SER A 79 2.10 15.27 -9.56
C SER A 79 2.22 14.43 -8.30
N ALA A 80 1.59 13.25 -8.33
CA ALA A 80 1.89 12.16 -7.41
C ALA A 80 2.15 10.86 -8.16
N GLY A 81 2.87 9.94 -7.52
CA GLY A 81 3.08 8.60 -8.05
C GLY A 81 3.44 7.57 -6.99
N ALA A 82 3.72 6.36 -7.44
CA ALA A 82 4.01 5.24 -6.55
C ALA A 82 5.52 5.06 -6.35
N TRP A 83 5.88 4.63 -5.14
CA TRP A 83 7.17 4.03 -4.85
C TRP A 83 6.95 2.56 -4.44
N ASP A 84 7.59 2.11 -3.37
CA ASP A 84 7.65 0.73 -2.91
C ASP A 84 6.53 0.38 -1.91
N PRO A 85 6.33 -0.92 -1.61
CA PRO A 85 5.47 -1.35 -0.50
C PRO A 85 6.11 -1.11 0.87
N CYS A 86 5.29 -0.90 1.91
CA CYS A 86 5.78 -0.80 3.29
C CYS A 86 5.93 -2.17 3.94
N HIS A 87 7.17 -2.63 4.08
CA HIS A 87 7.54 -3.82 4.86
C HIS A 87 8.17 -3.45 6.20
N ILE A 88 8.17 -4.40 7.13
CA ILE A 88 8.86 -4.27 8.41
C ILE A 88 10.11 -5.15 8.36
N PHE A 89 11.27 -4.54 8.54
CA PHE A 89 12.57 -5.21 8.63
C PHE A 89 13.14 -5.02 10.03
N THR A 90 13.62 -6.08 10.67
CA THR A 90 14.01 -6.05 12.09
C THR A 90 15.22 -6.91 12.40
N LYS A 91 15.87 -6.64 13.55
CA LYS A 91 16.95 -7.48 14.09
C LYS A 91 16.44 -8.82 14.62
N ASP A 92 15.25 -8.82 15.21
CA ASP A 92 14.57 -9.99 15.76
C ASP A 92 13.34 -10.36 14.92
N PRO A 93 12.94 -11.64 14.84
CA PRO A 93 11.85 -12.07 13.97
C PRO A 93 10.49 -11.56 14.43
N ILE A 94 9.60 -11.33 13.46
CA ILE A 94 8.16 -11.11 13.69
C ILE A 94 7.42 -12.26 13.01
N ARG A 95 6.75 -13.12 13.79
CA ARG A 95 5.98 -14.28 13.30
C ARG A 95 4.53 -14.28 13.78
N SER A 96 4.19 -13.39 14.70
CA SER A 96 2.84 -13.13 15.22
C SER A 96 2.65 -11.64 15.51
N LEU A 97 1.42 -11.18 15.70
CA LEU A 97 1.16 -9.79 16.12
C LEU A 97 1.79 -9.47 17.48
N ALA A 98 1.91 -10.46 18.37
CA ALA A 98 2.51 -10.28 19.68
C ALA A 98 4.00 -9.88 19.60
N ASP A 99 4.71 -10.35 18.57
CA ASP A 99 6.13 -10.04 18.38
C ASP A 99 6.36 -8.56 18.02
N MET A 100 5.35 -7.84 17.55
CA MET A 100 5.47 -6.41 17.24
C MET A 100 5.58 -5.55 18.50
N LYS A 101 5.12 -6.05 19.64
CA LYS A 101 5.00 -5.28 20.88
C LYS A 101 6.36 -4.82 21.40
N GLY A 102 6.51 -3.51 21.54
CA GLY A 102 7.70 -2.86 22.07
C GLY A 102 8.85 -2.69 21.08
N LYS A 103 8.72 -3.21 19.84
CA LYS A 103 9.75 -3.01 18.82
C LYS A 103 9.72 -1.56 18.33
N ARG A 104 10.84 -0.87 18.51
CA ARG A 104 11.09 0.50 18.04
C ARG A 104 11.53 0.45 16.59
N VAL A 105 10.79 1.09 15.70
CA VAL A 105 11.14 1.09 14.28
C VAL A 105 11.21 2.50 13.75
N PHE A 106 12.14 2.76 12.84
CA PHE A 106 12.04 3.95 12.00
C PHE A 106 10.79 3.83 11.13
N GLY A 107 9.77 4.64 11.41
CA GLY A 107 8.45 4.52 10.77
C GLY A 107 7.92 5.87 10.34
N VAL A 108 6.99 5.86 9.38
CA VAL A 108 6.32 7.08 8.88
C VAL A 108 5.08 7.43 9.71
N PRO A 109 4.63 8.71 9.74
CA PRO A 109 3.59 9.17 10.66
C PRO A 109 2.27 8.38 10.61
N THR A 110 1.66 8.23 9.42
CA THR A 110 0.34 7.60 9.29
C THR A 110 0.39 6.09 9.52
N ALA A 111 1.29 5.38 8.85
CA ALA A 111 1.43 3.93 9.05
C ALA A 111 1.91 3.60 10.45
N GLY A 112 2.83 4.39 11.01
CA GLY A 112 3.28 4.26 12.39
C GLY A 112 2.12 4.36 13.38
N ARG A 113 1.26 5.38 13.26
CA ARG A 113 0.05 5.52 14.10
C ARG A 113 -0.86 4.29 14.02
N PHE A 114 -1.04 3.71 12.84
CA PHE A 114 -1.83 2.50 12.67
C PHE A 114 -1.17 1.28 13.32
N LEU A 115 0.12 1.06 13.06
CA LEU A 115 0.88 -0.07 13.59
C LEU A 115 1.07 -0.02 15.11
N SER A 116 1.04 1.16 15.73
CA SER A 116 1.05 1.33 17.18
C SER A 116 -0.12 0.63 17.89
N ARG A 117 -1.23 0.38 17.19
CA ARG A 117 -2.36 -0.41 17.72
C ARG A 117 -1.98 -1.85 18.06
N TYR A 118 -0.93 -2.37 17.43
CA TYR A 118 -0.37 -3.71 17.67
C TYR A 118 0.91 -3.67 18.52
N GLY A 119 1.21 -2.52 19.13
CA GLY A 119 2.32 -2.35 20.07
C GLY A 119 3.66 -2.03 19.42
N LEU A 120 3.72 -1.83 18.10
CA LEU A 120 4.92 -1.29 17.43
C LEU A 120 5.17 0.15 17.92
N VAL A 121 6.42 0.55 18.06
CA VAL A 121 6.79 1.89 18.52
C VAL A 121 7.45 2.65 17.37
N PRO A 122 6.72 3.48 16.61
CA PRO A 122 7.34 4.29 15.56
C PRO A 122 8.23 5.37 16.20
N VAL A 123 9.45 5.48 15.72
CA VAL A 123 10.44 6.47 16.14
C VAL A 123 10.88 7.26 14.91
N THR A 124 11.02 8.57 15.06
CA THR A 124 11.56 9.45 14.02
C THR A 124 13.00 9.81 14.38
N VAL A 125 13.92 9.55 13.45
CA VAL A 125 15.32 9.97 13.49
C VAL A 125 15.69 10.49 12.10
N PRO A 126 16.74 11.32 11.96
CA PRO A 126 17.28 11.66 10.65
C PRO A 126 17.62 10.41 9.85
N TRP A 127 17.36 10.42 8.54
CA TRP A 127 17.50 9.25 7.68
C TRP A 127 18.92 8.65 7.72
N GLU A 128 19.93 9.54 7.74
CA GLU A 128 21.37 9.18 7.80
C GLU A 128 21.75 8.46 9.11
N ASP A 129 20.98 8.64 10.19
CA ASP A 129 21.25 8.06 11.51
C ASP A 129 20.60 6.68 11.70
N VAL A 130 19.69 6.28 10.80
CA VAL A 130 18.87 5.05 10.95
C VAL A 130 19.75 3.80 11.06
N GLU A 131 20.75 3.65 10.20
CA GLU A 131 21.63 2.47 10.20
C GLU A 131 22.38 2.36 11.55
N THR A 132 22.98 3.46 11.99
CA THR A 132 23.71 3.52 13.27
C THR A 132 22.78 3.21 14.43
N ALA A 133 21.57 3.77 14.45
CA ALA A 133 20.58 3.54 15.50
C ALA A 133 20.14 2.07 15.59
N ILE A 134 20.07 1.35 14.46
CA ILE A 134 19.80 -0.11 14.47
C ILE A 134 21.00 -0.89 15.01
N GLN A 135 22.22 -0.50 14.62
CA GLN A 135 23.45 -1.14 15.09
C GLN A 135 23.62 -1.01 16.60
N THR A 136 23.43 0.20 17.16
CA THR A 136 23.53 0.50 18.60
C THR A 136 22.38 -0.09 19.41
N GLY A 137 21.26 -0.44 18.76
CA GLY A 137 20.08 -0.97 19.42
C GLY A 137 19.15 0.12 19.98
N ASP A 138 19.25 1.35 19.48
CA ASP A 138 18.26 2.40 19.73
C ASP A 138 16.99 2.17 18.91
N LEU A 139 17.15 1.57 17.73
CA LEU A 139 16.08 1.01 16.90
C LEU A 139 16.21 -0.52 16.80
N ASP A 140 15.07 -1.17 16.73
CA ASP A 140 14.95 -2.62 16.54
C ASP A 140 14.73 -2.98 15.06
N GLY A 141 14.52 -1.98 14.20
CA GLY A 141 14.32 -2.13 12.76
C GLY A 141 13.76 -0.89 12.05
N VAL A 142 13.19 -1.10 10.87
CA VAL A 142 12.53 -0.08 10.04
C VAL A 142 11.17 -0.56 9.53
N ALA A 143 10.25 0.37 9.39
CA ALA A 143 8.95 0.23 8.75
C ALA A 143 8.73 1.43 7.81
N TRP A 144 9.65 1.60 6.86
CA TRP A 144 9.78 2.79 6.01
C TRP A 144 9.94 2.49 4.52
N CYS A 145 10.18 1.23 4.13
CA CYS A 145 10.46 0.88 2.73
C CYS A 145 10.11 -0.58 2.40
N GLY A 146 10.37 -0.96 1.15
CA GLY A 146 10.38 -2.31 0.62
C GLY A 146 11.78 -2.93 0.60
N PHE A 147 11.88 -4.10 -0.02
CA PHE A 147 13.15 -4.84 -0.13
C PHE A 147 14.17 -4.10 -0.99
N THR A 148 13.71 -3.44 -2.06
CA THR A 148 14.57 -2.72 -3.02
C THR A 148 15.43 -1.69 -2.31
N GLU A 149 14.80 -0.80 -1.54
CA GLU A 149 15.53 0.24 -0.82
C GLU A 149 16.31 -0.34 0.35
N ALA A 150 15.72 -1.26 1.14
CA ALA A 150 16.42 -1.86 2.27
C ALA A 150 17.77 -2.47 1.87
N TYR A 151 17.87 -3.07 0.69
CA TYR A 151 19.13 -3.58 0.16
C TYR A 151 20.05 -2.49 -0.41
N GLU A 152 19.50 -1.50 -1.12
CA GLU A 152 20.27 -0.45 -1.78
C GLU A 152 20.93 0.51 -0.78
N VAL A 153 20.23 0.83 0.31
CA VAL A 153 20.66 1.84 1.29
C VAL A 153 21.39 1.23 2.49
N GLY A 154 21.64 -0.08 2.49
CA GLY A 154 22.42 -0.78 3.52
C GLY A 154 21.63 -1.28 4.74
N TRP A 155 20.34 -0.95 4.88
CA TRP A 155 19.54 -1.40 6.04
C TRP A 155 19.38 -2.92 6.14
N ALA A 156 19.45 -3.63 5.02
CA ALA A 156 19.47 -5.09 4.97
C ALA A 156 20.75 -5.69 5.59
N ASP A 157 21.83 -4.92 5.76
CA ASP A 157 23.05 -5.38 6.44
C ASP A 157 22.96 -5.29 7.97
N VAL A 158 21.98 -4.53 8.49
CA VAL A 158 21.78 -4.32 9.94
C VAL A 158 20.47 -4.89 10.47
N CYS A 159 19.57 -5.32 9.58
CA CYS A 159 18.37 -6.09 9.89
C CYS A 159 18.59 -7.58 9.51
N ASN A 160 18.04 -8.49 10.31
CA ASN A 160 18.18 -9.93 10.07
C ASN A 160 16.91 -10.58 9.50
N TYR A 161 15.75 -9.93 9.65
CA TYR A 161 14.45 -10.48 9.31
C TYR A 161 13.63 -9.50 8.48
N ALA A 162 12.82 -10.05 7.55
CA ALA A 162 11.92 -9.29 6.71
C ALA A 162 10.49 -9.87 6.78
N LEU A 163 9.55 -9.11 7.33
CA LEU A 163 8.15 -9.51 7.41
C LEU A 163 7.47 -9.35 6.03
N LEU A 164 6.96 -10.45 5.47
CA LEU A 164 6.30 -10.47 4.16
C LEU A 164 4.91 -9.83 4.15
N ASN A 165 4.24 -9.78 5.29
CA ASN A 165 2.97 -9.06 5.43
C ASN A 165 3.24 -7.55 5.34
N ASN A 166 2.83 -6.91 4.24
CA ASN A 166 2.99 -5.46 4.07
C ASN A 166 1.74 -4.70 4.54
N VAL A 167 1.98 -3.45 4.95
CA VAL A 167 0.92 -2.54 5.42
C VAL A 167 0.26 -1.82 4.25
N THR A 168 1.00 -1.59 3.17
CA THR A 168 0.45 -1.04 1.92
C THR A 168 1.29 -1.49 0.74
N GLY A 169 0.66 -1.57 -0.43
CA GLY A 169 1.29 -2.01 -1.68
C GLY A 169 2.15 -0.94 -2.35
N ALA A 170 1.94 0.33 -2.04
CA ALA A 170 2.71 1.45 -2.58
C ALA A 170 2.66 2.69 -1.69
N TRP A 171 3.82 3.32 -1.51
CA TRP A 171 3.94 4.67 -0.98
C TRP A 171 3.44 5.71 -1.97
N CYS A 172 2.72 6.73 -1.49
CA CYS A 172 2.26 7.87 -2.26
C CYS A 172 3.13 9.09 -1.99
N GLY A 173 3.86 9.56 -2.99
CA GLY A 173 4.58 10.83 -2.90
C GLY A 173 4.33 11.73 -4.06
N SER A 174 4.78 12.96 -3.88
CA SER A 174 4.46 14.07 -4.73
C SER A 174 5.70 14.85 -5.15
N TYR A 175 5.57 15.53 -6.28
CA TYR A 175 6.46 16.62 -6.66
C TYR A 175 5.76 17.94 -6.41
N PHE A 176 6.51 18.87 -5.82
CA PHE A 176 6.05 20.19 -5.46
C PHE A 176 7.02 21.25 -5.97
N ALA A 177 6.52 22.45 -6.21
CA ALA A 177 7.35 23.61 -6.49
C ALA A 177 6.85 24.84 -5.72
N ASN A 178 7.75 25.78 -5.47
CA ASN A 178 7.37 27.14 -5.10
C ASN A 178 6.69 27.83 -6.29
N SER A 179 5.51 28.44 -6.09
CA SER A 179 4.75 29.04 -7.19
C SER A 179 5.51 30.15 -7.93
N GLU A 180 6.23 31.00 -7.22
CA GLU A 180 6.98 32.10 -7.85
C GLU A 180 8.19 31.59 -8.64
N SER A 181 8.79 30.49 -8.21
CA SER A 181 9.88 29.83 -8.92
C SER A 181 9.36 29.11 -10.14
N TRP A 182 8.24 28.39 -10.01
CA TRP A 182 7.58 27.70 -11.11
C TRP A 182 7.13 28.66 -12.22
N LYS A 183 6.57 29.83 -11.88
CA LYS A 183 6.17 30.88 -12.84
C LYS A 183 7.32 31.45 -13.65
N LYS A 184 8.57 31.42 -13.13
CA LYS A 184 9.76 31.89 -13.85
C LYS A 184 10.23 30.88 -14.91
N VAL A 185 9.82 29.62 -14.81
CA VAL A 185 10.16 28.57 -15.76
C VAL A 185 9.35 28.80 -17.05
N PRO A 186 9.99 28.97 -18.23
CA PRO A 186 9.28 29.08 -19.49
C PRO A 186 8.39 27.87 -19.76
N ALA A 187 7.23 28.07 -20.41
CA ALA A 187 6.22 27.02 -20.63
C ALA A 187 6.80 25.72 -21.23
N HIS A 188 7.70 25.82 -22.22
CA HIS A 188 8.33 24.63 -22.81
C HIS A 188 9.23 23.84 -21.84
N LEU A 189 9.83 24.51 -20.85
CA LEU A 189 10.61 23.86 -19.78
C LEU A 189 9.70 23.33 -18.66
N GLN A 190 8.56 23.97 -18.39
CA GLN A 190 7.54 23.40 -17.50
C GLN A 190 7.04 22.06 -18.05
N GLU A 191 6.69 22.01 -19.34
CA GLU A 191 6.30 20.77 -20.03
C GLU A 191 7.41 19.72 -19.98
N LEU A 192 8.67 20.09 -20.26
CA LEU A 192 9.80 19.17 -20.14
C LEU A 192 9.98 18.63 -18.72
N PHE A 193 9.78 19.48 -17.70
CA PHE A 193 9.88 19.07 -16.30
C PHE A 193 8.75 18.09 -15.93
N MET A 194 7.52 18.36 -16.36
CA MET A 194 6.39 17.43 -16.18
C MET A 194 6.63 16.08 -16.87
N MET A 195 7.16 16.08 -18.11
CA MET A 195 7.55 14.83 -18.79
C MET A 195 8.67 14.08 -18.05
N SER A 196 9.60 14.80 -17.42
CA SER A 196 10.69 14.21 -16.64
C SER A 196 10.17 13.59 -15.34
N ILE A 197 9.18 14.22 -14.71
CA ILE A 197 8.44 13.68 -13.56
C ILE A 197 7.74 12.37 -13.95
N ASP A 198 7.02 12.34 -15.08
CA ASP A 198 6.37 11.12 -15.59
C ASP A 198 7.38 9.99 -15.85
N GLN A 199 8.54 10.32 -16.44
CA GLN A 199 9.63 9.37 -16.64
C GLN A 199 10.16 8.82 -15.31
N SER A 200 10.31 9.67 -14.29
CA SER A 200 10.73 9.26 -12.94
C SER A 200 9.70 8.32 -12.29
N HIS A 201 8.41 8.63 -12.42
CA HIS A 201 7.34 7.74 -11.95
C HIS A 201 7.40 6.39 -12.65
N TYR A 202 7.57 6.37 -13.97
CA TYR A 202 7.69 5.13 -14.75
C TYR A 202 8.93 4.31 -14.35
N TYR A 203 10.08 4.96 -14.20
CA TYR A 203 11.31 4.30 -13.75
C TYR A 203 11.09 3.58 -12.43
N ARG A 204 10.52 4.27 -11.43
CA ARG A 204 10.24 3.69 -10.11
C ARG A 204 9.25 2.52 -10.17
N GLN A 205 8.20 2.62 -10.99
CA GLN A 205 7.26 1.51 -11.19
C GLN A 205 7.99 0.21 -11.59
N VAL A 206 8.89 0.30 -12.58
CA VAL A 206 9.65 -0.87 -13.05
C VAL A 206 10.71 -1.30 -12.03
N TRP A 207 11.42 -0.32 -11.45
CA TRP A 207 12.51 -0.57 -10.51
C TRP A 207 12.03 -1.33 -9.28
N TYR A 208 10.96 -0.86 -8.62
CA TYR A 208 10.40 -1.54 -7.46
C TYR A 208 9.73 -2.86 -7.83
N TRP A 209 8.96 -2.92 -8.92
CA TRP A 209 8.30 -4.17 -9.31
C TRP A 209 9.29 -5.32 -9.52
N GLY A 210 10.40 -5.04 -10.24
CA GLY A 210 11.47 -6.01 -10.46
C GLY A 210 12.33 -6.26 -9.23
N GLY A 211 12.69 -5.19 -8.50
CA GLY A 211 13.54 -5.21 -7.32
C GLY A 211 12.94 -6.03 -6.18
N GLU A 212 11.67 -5.77 -5.84
CA GLU A 212 10.95 -6.49 -4.78
C GLU A 212 10.95 -8.00 -5.03
N ALA A 213 10.59 -8.43 -6.25
CA ALA A 213 10.55 -9.84 -6.60
C ALA A 213 11.95 -10.47 -6.58
N LYS A 214 12.93 -9.80 -7.19
CA LYS A 214 14.32 -10.30 -7.27
C LYS A 214 14.92 -10.49 -5.89
N LEU A 215 14.74 -9.53 -4.98
CA LEU A 215 15.40 -9.49 -3.67
C LEU A 215 14.70 -10.39 -2.65
N ARG A 216 13.39 -10.59 -2.74
CA ARG A 216 12.71 -11.61 -1.92
C ARG A 216 13.16 -13.03 -2.24
N VAL A 217 13.42 -13.33 -3.51
CA VAL A 217 13.80 -14.69 -3.93
C VAL A 217 15.31 -14.93 -3.82
N ASN A 218 16.12 -13.94 -4.22
CA ASN A 218 17.57 -14.12 -4.37
C ASN A 218 18.39 -13.34 -3.35
N GLY A 219 17.77 -12.43 -2.58
CA GLY A 219 18.42 -11.73 -1.49
C GLY A 219 18.76 -12.70 -0.36
N LYS A 220 19.96 -12.57 0.20
CA LYS A 220 20.50 -13.49 1.22
C LYS A 220 20.81 -12.80 2.55
N LYS A 221 20.49 -11.52 2.68
CA LYS A 221 20.84 -10.72 3.86
C LYS A 221 19.84 -10.90 5.02
N MET A 222 18.58 -11.22 4.71
CA MET A 222 17.50 -11.33 5.70
C MET A 222 16.71 -12.64 5.54
N GLU A 223 16.29 -13.22 6.66
CA GLU A 223 15.32 -14.31 6.70
C GLU A 223 13.89 -13.76 6.52
N LEU A 224 13.12 -14.37 5.62
CA LEU A 224 11.72 -14.01 5.41
C LEU A 224 10.83 -14.58 6.51
N THR A 225 9.99 -13.74 7.12
CA THR A 225 8.98 -14.15 8.09
C THR A 225 7.58 -13.78 7.62
N THR A 226 6.57 -14.42 8.21
CA THR A 226 5.16 -14.20 7.88
C THR A 226 4.33 -14.33 9.16
N ILE A 227 3.41 -13.40 9.38
CA ILE A 227 2.32 -13.53 10.33
C ILE A 227 1.20 -14.36 9.68
N PRO A 228 0.66 -15.39 10.36
CA PRO A 228 -0.42 -16.21 9.84
C PRO A 228 -1.60 -15.39 9.31
N ALA A 229 -2.19 -15.84 8.20
CA ALA A 229 -3.28 -15.12 7.55
C ALA A 229 -4.45 -14.81 8.49
N GLN A 230 -4.77 -15.71 9.44
CA GLN A 230 -5.84 -15.49 10.40
C GLN A 230 -5.60 -14.28 11.30
N GLU A 231 -4.36 -14.04 11.73
CA GLU A 231 -4.00 -12.86 12.51
C GLU A 231 -3.93 -11.61 11.62
N TRP A 232 -3.28 -11.73 10.44
CA TRP A 232 -3.13 -10.58 9.55
C TRP A 232 -4.44 -10.10 8.94
N ASP A 233 -5.41 -10.99 8.70
CA ASP A 233 -6.74 -10.62 8.25
C ASP A 233 -7.47 -9.74 9.27
N GLN A 234 -7.13 -9.84 10.57
CA GLN A 234 -7.63 -8.91 11.58
C GLN A 234 -7.02 -7.51 11.37
N VAL A 235 -5.72 -7.42 11.12
CA VAL A 235 -5.04 -6.15 10.81
C VAL A 235 -5.66 -5.46 9.60
N VAL A 236 -5.94 -6.22 8.54
CA VAL A 236 -6.61 -5.68 7.35
C VAL A 236 -8.03 -5.19 7.67
N LYS A 237 -8.78 -5.89 8.54
CA LYS A 237 -10.14 -5.45 8.93
C LYS A 237 -10.11 -4.17 9.75
N ASP A 238 -9.17 -4.06 10.70
CA ASP A 238 -9.04 -2.90 11.59
C ASP A 238 -8.65 -1.62 10.83
N SER A 239 -8.15 -1.74 9.60
CA SER A 239 -7.91 -0.58 8.74
C SER A 239 -9.20 0.16 8.40
N ALA A 240 -10.35 -0.51 8.36
CA ALA A 240 -11.63 0.14 8.07
C ALA A 240 -11.98 1.18 9.16
N GLU A 241 -11.79 0.83 10.44
CA GLU A 241 -11.99 1.76 11.55
C GLU A 241 -10.98 2.92 11.50
N PHE A 242 -9.71 2.63 11.19
CA PHE A 242 -8.70 3.67 11.02
C PHE A 242 -9.03 4.63 9.87
N TRP A 243 -9.59 4.13 8.78
CA TRP A 243 -10.04 4.94 7.66
C TRP A 243 -11.24 5.81 8.06
N ASP A 244 -12.18 5.28 8.83
CA ASP A 244 -13.34 6.04 9.33
C ASP A 244 -12.92 7.16 10.28
N GLU A 245 -11.93 6.91 11.14
CA GLU A 245 -11.32 7.94 11.99
C GLU A 245 -10.74 9.09 11.15
N LEU A 246 -9.93 8.78 10.13
CA LEU A 246 -9.31 9.81 9.29
C LEU A 246 -10.33 10.51 8.38
N ALA A 247 -11.35 9.81 7.91
CA ALA A 247 -12.46 10.39 7.15
C ALA A 247 -13.20 11.48 7.95
N SER A 248 -13.26 11.35 9.28
CA SER A 248 -13.94 12.31 10.14
C SER A 248 -13.22 13.67 10.27
N ALA A 249 -11.97 13.77 9.80
CA ALA A 249 -11.16 14.98 9.93
C ALA A 249 -11.67 16.15 9.07
N SER A 250 -12.14 15.87 7.85
CA SER A 250 -12.72 16.89 6.96
C SER A 250 -13.62 16.26 5.87
N PRO A 251 -14.51 17.04 5.24
CA PRO A 251 -15.27 16.57 4.08
C PRO A 251 -14.39 16.08 2.92
N ARG A 252 -13.23 16.73 2.70
CA ARG A 252 -12.26 16.34 1.68
C ARG A 252 -11.61 15.00 2.04
N ALA A 253 -11.22 14.81 3.30
CA ALA A 253 -10.69 13.54 3.79
C ALA A 253 -11.73 12.40 3.67
N ALA A 254 -13.00 12.66 4.00
CA ALA A 254 -14.08 11.69 3.80
C ALA A 254 -14.23 11.28 2.33
N LYS A 255 -14.10 12.24 1.40
CA LYS A 255 -14.14 11.97 -0.05
C LYS A 255 -12.96 11.08 -0.49
N VAL A 256 -11.75 11.35 -0.01
CA VAL A 256 -10.56 10.53 -0.30
C VAL A 256 -10.74 9.09 0.21
N VAL A 257 -11.21 8.92 1.45
CA VAL A 257 -11.49 7.59 2.01
C VAL A 257 -12.57 6.85 1.22
N GLN A 258 -13.63 7.55 0.81
CA GLN A 258 -14.68 6.95 -0.01
C GLN A 258 -14.14 6.47 -1.37
N ILE A 259 -13.26 7.23 -2.01
CA ILE A 259 -12.58 6.83 -3.25
C ILE A 259 -11.79 5.53 -3.05
N PHE A 260 -11.01 5.40 -1.97
CA PHE A 260 -10.28 4.17 -1.70
C PHE A 260 -11.22 2.97 -1.46
N LYS A 261 -12.33 3.17 -0.74
CA LYS A 261 -13.35 2.12 -0.51
C LYS A 261 -13.99 1.67 -1.81
N ASP A 262 -14.40 2.62 -2.66
CA ASP A 262 -15.03 2.34 -3.94
C ASP A 262 -14.07 1.62 -4.89
N TYR A 263 -12.82 2.09 -4.97
CA TYR A 263 -11.77 1.45 -5.77
C TYR A 263 -11.52 0.01 -5.32
N SER A 264 -11.34 -0.21 -4.01
CA SER A 264 -11.14 -1.54 -3.44
C SER A 264 -12.31 -2.47 -3.76
N ALA A 265 -13.56 -2.00 -3.64
CA ALA A 265 -14.75 -2.76 -3.99
C ALA A 265 -14.82 -3.12 -5.48
N VAL A 266 -14.36 -2.24 -6.38
CA VAL A 266 -14.24 -2.56 -7.82
C VAL A 266 -13.19 -3.64 -8.04
N MET A 267 -12.01 -3.54 -7.41
CA MET A 267 -10.95 -4.54 -7.56
C MET A 267 -11.37 -5.94 -7.11
N GLU A 268 -12.14 -6.04 -6.01
CA GLU A 268 -12.71 -7.32 -5.55
C GLU A 268 -13.72 -7.89 -6.56
N LYS A 269 -14.56 -7.05 -7.17
CA LYS A 269 -15.55 -7.49 -8.18
C LYS A 269 -14.90 -7.94 -9.49
N VAL A 270 -13.85 -7.25 -9.94
CA VAL A 270 -13.14 -7.60 -11.18
C VAL A 270 -12.38 -8.93 -11.01
N GLY A 271 -11.84 -9.20 -9.81
CA GLY A 271 -11.11 -10.43 -9.55
C GLY A 271 -9.77 -10.45 -10.28
N VAL A 272 -9.39 -11.59 -10.85
CA VAL A 272 -8.05 -11.83 -11.43
C VAL A 272 -7.81 -10.90 -12.64
N PRO A 273 -6.64 -10.24 -12.76
CA PRO A 273 -5.41 -10.38 -11.96
C PRO A 273 -5.33 -9.46 -10.72
N TYR A 274 -6.33 -8.62 -10.48
CA TYR A 274 -6.31 -7.62 -9.41
C TYR A 274 -6.51 -8.24 -8.02
N ARG A 275 -7.41 -9.22 -7.90
CA ARG A 275 -7.72 -9.95 -6.66
C ARG A 275 -7.90 -11.43 -6.92
N TYR A 276 -7.42 -12.25 -5.99
CA TYR A 276 -7.57 -13.69 -6.02
C TYR A 276 -8.48 -14.13 -4.87
N SER A 277 -9.54 -14.87 -5.20
CA SER A 277 -10.40 -15.51 -4.19
C SER A 277 -9.59 -16.47 -3.32
N LEU A 278 -10.10 -16.79 -2.14
CA LEU A 278 -9.46 -17.76 -1.24
C LEU A 278 -9.26 -19.13 -1.94
N ALA A 279 -10.27 -19.59 -2.69
CA ALA A 279 -10.18 -20.83 -3.46
C ALA A 279 -9.06 -20.80 -4.52
N GLN A 280 -8.86 -19.66 -5.18
CA GLN A 280 -7.77 -19.47 -6.15
C GLN A 280 -6.40 -19.43 -5.45
N ARG A 281 -6.27 -18.74 -4.30
CA ARG A 281 -5.05 -18.71 -3.50
C ARG A 281 -4.64 -20.12 -3.02
N LEU A 282 -5.60 -20.91 -2.57
CA LEU A 282 -5.38 -22.30 -2.18
C LEU A 282 -4.97 -23.18 -3.37
N SER A 283 -5.56 -22.97 -4.56
CA SER A 283 -5.18 -23.72 -5.76
C SER A 283 -3.78 -23.39 -6.28
N LEU A 284 -3.29 -22.16 -6.04
CA LEU A 284 -1.95 -21.71 -6.45
C LEU A 284 -0.85 -22.15 -5.48
N SER A 285 -1.21 -22.41 -4.21
CA SER A 285 -0.26 -22.82 -3.16
C SER A 285 -0.04 -24.33 -3.08
N ASP A 286 -0.88 -25.15 -3.74
CA ASP A 286 -0.70 -26.60 -3.85
C ASP A 286 -0.81 -27.10 -5.31
N PRO A 287 0.31 -27.18 -6.05
CA PRO A 287 0.34 -27.74 -7.40
C PRO A 287 -0.13 -29.21 -7.47
N GLY A 288 -0.12 -29.93 -6.34
CA GLY A 288 -0.53 -31.33 -6.22
C GLY A 288 -2.05 -31.53 -6.17
N ALA A 289 -2.82 -30.52 -5.76
CA ALA A 289 -4.28 -30.58 -5.70
C ALA A 289 -4.95 -30.79 -7.07
N HIS A 290 -4.27 -30.41 -8.17
CA HIS A 290 -4.72 -30.70 -9.53
C HIS A 290 -4.76 -32.21 -9.85
N LYS A 291 -3.88 -33.02 -9.23
CA LYS A 291 -3.89 -34.49 -9.42
C LYS A 291 -5.07 -35.17 -8.72
N LEU A 292 -5.51 -34.66 -7.57
CA LEU A 292 -6.68 -35.18 -6.86
C LEU A 292 -7.99 -34.87 -7.61
N ARG A 293 -8.10 -33.71 -8.26
CA ARG A 293 -9.25 -33.39 -9.13
C ARG A 293 -9.31 -34.30 -10.37
N GLY A 294 -8.17 -34.63 -10.97
CA GLY A 294 -8.09 -35.61 -12.05
C GLY A 294 -8.47 -37.03 -11.61
N PHE A 295 -8.12 -37.43 -10.38
CA PHE A 295 -8.47 -38.73 -9.81
C PHE A 295 -9.98 -38.85 -9.55
N PHE A 296 -10.61 -37.82 -8.96
CA PHE A 296 -12.06 -37.85 -8.68
C PHE A 296 -12.95 -37.75 -9.94
N MET A 297 -12.55 -37.00 -10.97
CA MET A 297 -13.28 -36.98 -12.25
C MET A 297 -13.17 -38.29 -13.02
N ARG A 298 -12.05 -39.03 -12.89
CA ARG A 298 -11.82 -40.27 -13.63
C ARG A 298 -12.54 -41.49 -13.03
N PHE A 299 -13.01 -41.39 -11.78
CA PHE A 299 -13.69 -42.48 -11.06
C PHE A 299 -15.17 -42.21 -10.75
N GLY A 300 -15.79 -41.17 -11.33
CA GLY A 300 -17.25 -41.06 -11.40
C GLY A 300 -17.98 -40.96 -10.05
N PHE A 301 -17.38 -40.32 -9.03
CA PHE A 301 -18.09 -40.05 -7.78
C PHE A 301 -18.99 -38.80 -7.93
N PRO A 302 -20.29 -38.89 -7.60
CA PRO A 302 -21.19 -37.74 -7.69
C PRO A 302 -20.87 -36.69 -6.60
N PRO A 303 -21.11 -35.39 -6.87
CA PRO A 303 -20.79 -34.31 -5.94
C PRO A 303 -21.80 -34.30 -4.78
N GLY A 304 -21.50 -35.02 -3.70
CA GLY A 304 -22.40 -35.12 -2.55
C GLY A 304 -21.79 -35.60 -1.24
N LEU A 305 -20.47 -35.68 -1.12
CA LEU A 305 -19.77 -36.24 0.05
C LEU A 305 -18.83 -35.23 0.72
N LEU A 306 -19.33 -34.03 0.97
CA LEU A 306 -18.78 -33.09 1.95
C LEU A 306 -19.94 -32.37 2.63
N ARG A 307 -20.69 -33.08 3.48
CA ARG A 307 -21.53 -32.47 4.51
C ARG A 307 -21.25 -33.15 5.85
N SER A 308 -20.72 -32.36 6.77
CA SER A 308 -20.63 -32.63 8.20
C SER A 308 -21.98 -33.07 8.75
N GLY A 309 -21.97 -34.08 9.62
CA GLY A 309 -23.17 -34.79 10.06
C GLY A 309 -24.09 -34.01 11.00
N HIS A 310 -25.39 -34.29 10.88
CA HIS A 310 -26.34 -34.54 11.98
C HIS A 310 -27.70 -34.99 11.40
N ALA A 311 -28.53 -35.59 12.24
CA ALA A 311 -29.40 -36.73 11.97
C ALA A 311 -30.82 -36.47 11.40
N ALA A 312 -31.35 -37.52 10.76
CA ALA A 312 -32.72 -38.06 10.76
C ALA A 312 -33.97 -37.20 10.44
N SER A 313 -34.68 -37.53 9.35
CA SER A 313 -36.01 -38.22 9.35
C SER A 313 -36.72 -38.11 7.98
N ARG A 314 -37.75 -38.95 7.74
CA ARG A 314 -38.20 -39.52 6.44
C ARG A 314 -39.38 -38.77 5.76
N GLN A 315 -39.33 -38.73 4.41
CA GLN A 315 -40.41 -38.89 3.38
C GLN A 315 -41.58 -37.86 3.21
N PRO A 316 -42.33 -37.83 2.06
CA PRO A 316 -41.87 -37.65 0.66
C PRO A 316 -42.76 -36.72 -0.23
N ALA A 317 -42.19 -36.31 -1.38
CA ALA A 317 -42.78 -36.01 -2.71
C ALA A 317 -44.03 -35.10 -2.88
N ARG A 318 -43.88 -34.05 -3.73
CA ARG A 318 -44.86 -33.65 -4.75
C ARG A 318 -44.22 -32.85 -5.91
N THR A 319 -44.92 -32.89 -7.03
CA THR A 319 -44.52 -32.81 -8.45
C THR A 319 -44.59 -31.40 -9.08
N LEU A 320 -43.88 -31.22 -10.22
CA LEU A 320 -44.24 -30.40 -11.43
C LEU A 320 -44.31 -28.85 -11.24
N VAL A 321 -43.95 -27.91 -12.13
CA VAL A 321 -43.80 -27.72 -13.60
C VAL A 321 -42.79 -26.54 -13.75
N GLY A 322 -41.74 -26.56 -14.58
CA GLY A 322 -41.72 -26.22 -16.01
C GLY A 322 -41.70 -24.71 -16.29
N LEU A 323 -40.67 -24.20 -16.99
CA LEU A 323 -40.73 -23.02 -17.88
C LEU A 323 -39.42 -22.93 -18.73
N ARG A 324 -39.59 -22.67 -20.03
CA ARG A 324 -38.57 -22.54 -21.08
C ARG A 324 -37.90 -21.15 -21.09
N PRO A 325 -36.76 -20.98 -21.77
CA PRO A 325 -36.02 -19.71 -21.84
C PRO A 325 -36.44 -18.87 -23.06
N ASP A 326 -36.55 -17.56 -22.87
CA ASP A 326 -36.65 -16.58 -23.96
C ASP A 326 -35.44 -15.64 -24.01
N ARG A 327 -35.20 -15.19 -25.24
CA ARG A 327 -33.98 -14.61 -25.79
C ARG A 327 -33.83 -13.11 -25.54
N CYS A 328 -32.58 -12.67 -25.65
CA CYS A 328 -32.06 -11.48 -26.36
C CYS A 328 -32.57 -10.07 -26.01
N GLY A 329 -31.60 -9.18 -25.79
CA GLY A 329 -31.79 -7.74 -25.99
C GLY A 329 -30.58 -6.90 -25.57
N PHE A 330 -29.52 -6.86 -26.38
CA PHE A 330 -28.48 -5.83 -26.35
C PHE A 330 -28.76 -4.82 -27.47
N ARG A 331 -28.85 -3.54 -27.16
CA ARG A 331 -28.65 -2.44 -28.12
C ARG A 331 -28.06 -1.20 -27.42
N SER A 332 -27.02 -0.71 -28.11
CA SER A 332 -26.38 0.62 -28.15
C SER A 332 -25.90 1.23 -26.84
#